data_AF-A0A2V5TC66-F1
#
_entry.id   AF-A0A2V5TC66-F1
#
_cell.length_a   1.000
_cell.length_b   1.000
_cell.length_c   1.000
_cell.angle_alpha   90.00
_cell.angle_beta   90.00
_cell.angle_gamma   90.00
#
_symmetry.space_group_name_H-M   'P 1'
#
loop_
_entity.id
_entity.type
_entity.pdbx_description
1 polymer ?
#
loop_
_entity_poly.entity_id
_entity_poly.type
_entity_poly.pdbx_seq_one_letter_code
_entity_poly.pdbx_strand_id
1 'polypeptide(L)'
;MINTFGRENLFVELQRHFLRGEERVNRQLVDLANHYRLPLLATNGVQYAKPCGREVLDVFSCIREHTHLDATGKLLTQNDERHLKSDTEMREIFRDLPEAIENTS
;
A
#
# COMPACT_ATOMS: atom_id res chain seq x y z
N MET A 1 -6.19 -20.70 -0.59
CA MET A 1 -6.81 -19.41 -0.19
C MET A 1 -8.24 -19.30 -0.68
N ILE A 2 -8.52 -19.37 -2.00
CA ILE A 2 -9.91 -19.34 -2.51
C ILE A 2 -10.80 -20.42 -1.87
N ASN A 3 -10.31 -21.66 -1.78
CA ASN A 3 -11.05 -22.77 -1.15
C ASN A 3 -11.20 -22.63 0.37
N THR A 4 -10.49 -21.69 1.00
CA THR A 4 -10.46 -21.50 2.46
C THR A 4 -11.38 -20.34 2.88
N PHE A 5 -11.33 -19.23 2.16
CA PHE A 5 -12.05 -18.00 2.50
C PHE A 5 -13.31 -17.77 1.65
N GLY A 6 -13.50 -18.53 0.56
CA GLY A 6 -14.52 -18.23 -0.44
C GLY A 6 -14.08 -17.07 -1.36
N ARG A 7 -14.68 -16.98 -2.55
CA ARG A 7 -14.32 -15.93 -3.51
C ARG A 7 -14.88 -14.57 -3.10
N GLU A 8 -16.05 -14.54 -2.47
CA GLU A 8 -16.68 -13.31 -1.98
C GLU A 8 -15.89 -12.61 -0.86
N ASN A 9 -15.00 -13.32 -0.16
CA ASN A 9 -14.21 -12.76 0.94
C ASN A 9 -12.72 -12.62 0.60
N LEU A 10 -12.35 -12.73 -0.69
CA LEU A 10 -10.96 -12.66 -1.12
C LEU A 10 -10.77 -11.55 -2.16
N PHE A 11 -9.87 -10.62 -1.84
CA PHE A 11 -9.54 -9.47 -2.67
C PHE A 11 -8.05 -9.51 -3.02
N VAL A 12 -7.71 -8.93 -4.17
CA VAL A 12 -6.31 -8.65 -4.51
C VAL A 12 -6.04 -7.19 -4.15
N GLU A 13 -5.20 -7.00 -3.14
CA GLU A 13 -4.82 -5.68 -2.65
C GLU A 13 -3.84 -4.99 -3.59
N LEU A 14 -4.09 -3.71 -3.87
CA LEU A 14 -3.19 -2.82 -4.58
C LEU A 14 -2.82 -1.63 -3.67
N GLN A 15 -1.55 -1.24 -3.72
CA GLN A 15 -1.05 -0.05 -3.05
C GLN A 15 -0.18 0.75 -4.01
N ARG A 16 -0.17 2.08 -3.86
CA ARG A 16 0.63 2.99 -4.69
C ARG A 16 1.27 4.07 -3.81
N HIS A 17 2.58 4.02 -3.72
CA HIS A 17 3.45 4.94 -2.98
C HIS A 17 4.52 5.55 -3.90
N PHE A 18 4.30 5.53 -5.22
CA PHE A 18 5.22 6.08 -6.22
C PHE A 18 6.63 5.47 -6.18
N LEU A 19 6.74 4.21 -5.76
CA LEU A 19 8.03 3.51 -5.69
C LEU A 19 8.38 2.90 -7.03
N ARG A 20 9.67 2.91 -7.37
CA ARG A 20 10.15 2.32 -8.62
C ARG A 20 9.84 0.83 -8.65
N GLY A 21 9.06 0.41 -9.65
CA GLY A 21 8.69 -0.99 -9.88
C GLY A 21 7.41 -1.44 -9.19
N GLU A 22 6.82 -0.63 -8.32
CA GLU A 22 5.52 -0.91 -7.68
C GLU A 22 4.42 -1.06 -8.73
N GLU A 23 4.37 -0.15 -9.70
CA GLU A 23 3.37 -0.23 -10.77
C GLU A 23 3.49 -1.49 -11.64
N ARG A 24 4.71 -2.00 -11.81
CA ARG A 24 4.92 -3.29 -12.50
C ARG A 24 4.32 -4.44 -11.70
N VAL A 25 4.47 -4.42 -10.39
CA VAL A 25 3.88 -5.43 -9.49
C VAL A 25 2.35 -5.29 -9.48
N ASN A 26 1.83 -4.07 -9.39
CA ASN A 26 0.38 -3.83 -9.42
C ASN A 26 -0.26 -4.36 -10.70
N ARG A 27 0.36 -4.16 -11.88
CA ARG A 27 -0.13 -4.75 -13.13
C ARG A 27 -0.19 -6.28 -13.08
N GLN A 28 0.83 -6.93 -12.52
CA GLN A 28 0.83 -8.39 -12.35
C GLN A 28 -0.27 -8.85 -11.38
N LEU A 29 -0.55 -8.07 -10.34
CA LEU A 29 -1.65 -8.32 -9.40
C LEU A 29 -3.02 -8.14 -10.08
N VAL A 30 -3.18 -7.13 -10.93
CA VAL A 30 -4.40 -6.95 -11.74
C VAL A 30 -4.60 -8.13 -12.69
N ASP A 31 -3.55 -8.58 -13.38
CA ASP A 31 -3.62 -9.75 -14.25
C ASP A 31 -4.02 -11.02 -13.47
N LEU A 32 -3.48 -11.18 -12.26
CA LEU A 32 -3.81 -12.27 -11.34
C LEU A 32 -5.28 -12.21 -10.90
N ALA A 33 -5.75 -11.02 -10.51
CA ALA A 33 -7.14 -10.78 -10.11
C ALA A 33 -8.10 -11.14 -11.24
N ASN A 34 -7.79 -10.70 -12.46
CA ASN A 34 -8.55 -11.01 -13.67
C ASN A 34 -8.58 -12.52 -13.96
N HIS A 35 -7.42 -13.18 -13.88
CA HIS A 35 -7.32 -14.63 -14.12
C HIS A 35 -8.19 -15.44 -13.16
N TYR A 36 -8.17 -15.08 -11.87
CA TYR A 36 -8.95 -15.76 -10.84
C TYR A 36 -10.35 -15.20 -10.62
N ARG A 37 -10.74 -14.13 -11.34
CA ARG A 37 -12.00 -13.39 -11.17
C ARG A 37 -12.21 -12.96 -9.73
N LEU A 38 -11.18 -12.34 -9.16
CA LEU A 38 -11.22 -11.76 -7.81
C LEU A 38 -11.34 -10.24 -7.91
N PRO A 39 -12.11 -9.61 -7.00
CA PRO A 39 -12.17 -8.16 -6.92
C PRO A 39 -10.83 -7.55 -6.49
N LEU A 40 -10.58 -6.33 -6.95
CA LEU A 40 -9.45 -5.50 -6.52
C LEU A 40 -9.84 -4.68 -5.29
N LEU A 41 -8.86 -4.40 -4.42
CA LEU A 41 -9.02 -3.51 -3.27
C LEU A 41 -7.84 -2.56 -3.17
N ALA A 42 -8.09 -1.25 -3.19
CA ALA A 42 -7.07 -0.24 -3.01
C ALA A 42 -6.88 0.08 -1.52
N THR A 43 -5.65 0.02 -1.04
CA THR A 43 -5.29 0.49 0.30
C THR A 43 -4.01 1.33 0.24
N ASN A 44 -3.66 1.96 1.37
CA ASN A 44 -2.43 2.76 1.46
C ASN A 44 -1.40 2.21 2.46
N GLY A 45 -1.67 1.06 3.10
CA GLY A 45 -0.77 0.49 4.12
C GLY A 45 -0.30 1.53 5.14
N VAL A 46 -1.24 2.28 5.72
CA VAL A 46 -0.99 3.46 6.56
C VAL A 46 -0.16 3.10 7.78
N GLN A 47 0.91 3.85 8.04
CA GLN A 47 1.79 3.67 9.21
C GLN A 47 1.74 4.86 10.18
N TYR A 48 1.23 6.00 9.74
CA TYR A 48 1.10 7.22 10.55
C TYR A 48 -0.06 8.08 10.06
N ALA A 49 -0.61 8.92 10.93
CA ALA A 49 -1.83 9.68 10.61
C ALA A 49 -1.58 10.84 9.63
N LYS A 50 -0.42 11.51 9.71
CA LYS A 50 -0.07 12.70 8.91
C LYS A 50 1.36 12.57 8.38
N PRO A 51 1.73 13.21 7.26
CA PRO A 51 3.08 13.13 6.70
C PRO A 51 4.22 13.38 7.71
N CYS A 52 4.04 14.32 8.64
CA CYS A 52 5.01 14.60 9.71
C CYS A 52 5.27 13.43 10.68
N GLY A 53 4.39 12.42 10.72
CA GLY A 53 4.57 11.22 11.53
C GLY A 53 5.68 10.30 11.03
N ARG A 54 6.21 10.53 9.83
CA ARG A 54 7.34 9.76 9.28
C ARG A 54 8.57 9.79 10.18
N GLU A 55 8.95 10.96 10.70
CA GLU A 55 10.16 11.08 11.53
C GLU A 55 10.07 10.20 12.79
N VAL A 56 8.88 10.12 13.38
CA VAL A 56 8.60 9.27 14.54
C VAL A 56 8.71 7.79 14.17
N LEU A 57 8.16 7.39 13.01
CA LEU A 57 8.29 6.03 12.48
C LEU A 57 9.75 5.65 12.22
N ASP A 58 10.54 6.57 11.66
CA ASP A 58 11.96 6.33 11.36
C ASP A 58 12.76 6.11 12.66
N VAL A 59 12.48 6.88 13.71
CA VAL A 59 13.08 6.66 15.04
C VAL A 59 12.69 5.30 15.61
N PHE A 60 11.41 4.91 15.55
CA PHE A 60 11.00 3.58 16.02
C PHE A 60 11.64 2.45 15.21
N SER A 61 11.83 2.65 13.91
CA SER A 61 12.52 1.70 13.04
C SER A 61 13.99 1.56 13.45
N CYS A 62 14.68 2.68 13.73
CA CYS A 62 16.06 2.67 14.23
C CYS A 62 16.18 1.89 15.55
N ILE A 63 15.26 2.12 16.49
CA ILE A 63 15.23 1.41 17.78
C ILE A 63 15.06 -0.09 17.56
N ARG A 64 14.12 -0.50 16.70
CA ARG A 64 13.86 -1.92 16.40
C ARG A 64 15.06 -2.61 15.75
N GLU A 65 15.72 -1.94 14.82
CA GLU A 65 16.87 -2.49 14.09
C GLU A 65 18.20 -2.30 14.83
N HIS A 66 18.18 -1.78 16.07
CA HIS A 66 19.36 -1.46 16.87
C HIS A 66 20.42 -0.65 16.10
N THR A 67 19.96 0.35 15.35
CA THR A 67 20.81 1.18 14.49
C THR A 67 20.51 2.67 14.69
N HIS A 68 21.32 3.53 14.06
CA HIS A 68 21.16 4.98 14.07
C HIS A 68 20.61 5.47 12.72
N LEU A 69 19.99 6.67 12.71
CA LEU A 69 19.35 7.27 11.53
C LEU A 69 20.32 7.43 10.34
N ASP A 70 21.57 7.76 10.62
CA ASP A 70 22.64 7.90 9.62
C ASP A 70 23.13 6.55 9.07
N ALA A 71 22.88 5.44 9.79
CA ALA A 71 23.27 4.09 9.40
C ALA A 71 22.09 3.24 8.85
N THR A 72 20.87 3.77 8.81
CA THR A 72 19.66 2.96 8.54
C THR A 72 19.45 2.64 7.05
N GLY A 73 20.10 3.37 6.13
CA GLY A 73 20.10 3.06 4.69
C GLY A 73 18.69 2.79 4.11
N LYS A 74 18.46 1.58 3.59
CA LYS A 74 17.17 1.16 2.98
C LYS A 74 16.15 0.61 3.99
N LEU A 75 16.44 0.63 5.28
CA LEU A 75 15.52 0.14 6.32
C LEU A 75 14.38 1.14 6.59
N LEU A 76 14.57 2.42 6.26
CA LEU A 76 13.53 3.46 6.36
C LEU A 76 12.62 3.46 5.14
N THR A 77 11.41 3.99 5.31
CA THR A 77 10.52 4.19 4.16
C THR A 77 11.16 5.17 3.17
N GLN A 78 11.03 4.88 1.88
CA GLN A 78 11.70 5.68 0.84
C GLN A 78 11.11 7.10 0.74
N ASN A 79 9.83 7.26 1.05
CA ASN A 79 9.11 8.53 1.05
C ASN A 79 8.07 8.56 2.20
N ASP A 80 7.26 9.62 2.22
CA ASP A 80 6.25 9.92 3.23
C ASP A 80 4.83 9.50 2.83
N GLU A 81 4.68 8.68 1.80
CA GLU A 81 3.38 8.29 1.21
C GLU A 81 2.51 7.39 2.10
N ARG A 82 3.04 6.84 3.20
CA ARG A 82 2.31 5.95 4.12
C ARG A 82 1.52 6.67 5.22
N HIS A 83 1.16 7.93 5.00
CA HIS A 83 0.21 8.64 5.87
C HIS A 83 -1.24 8.25 5.56
N LEU A 84 -2.17 8.63 6.42
CA LEU A 84 -3.60 8.51 6.11
C LEU A 84 -3.97 9.53 5.02
N LYS A 85 -4.19 9.04 3.79
CA LYS A 85 -4.66 9.84 2.65
C LYS A 85 -6.17 10.07 2.72
N SER A 86 -6.61 11.21 2.21
CA SER A 86 -8.04 11.50 2.01
C SER A 86 -8.63 10.65 0.88
N ASP A 87 -9.97 10.54 0.86
CA ASP A 87 -10.71 9.87 -0.22
C ASP A 87 -10.37 10.47 -1.59
N THR A 88 -10.32 11.80 -1.70
CA THR A 88 -9.97 12.50 -2.94
C THR A 88 -8.57 12.12 -3.45
N GLU A 89 -7.59 12.06 -2.56
CA GLU A 89 -6.21 11.67 -2.93
C GLU A 89 -6.16 10.22 -3.40
N MET A 90 -6.84 9.30 -2.69
CA MET A 90 -6.90 7.90 -3.08
C MET A 90 -7.59 7.71 -4.43
N ARG A 91 -8.69 8.44 -4.70
CA ARG A 91 -9.37 8.42 -6.00
C ARG A 91 -8.49 8.92 -7.14
N GLU A 92 -7.69 9.96 -6.93
CA GLU A 92 -6.78 10.46 -7.96
C GLU A 92 -5.64 9.45 -8.23
N ILE A 93 -5.08 8.84 -7.19
CA ILE A 93 -4.00 7.84 -7.31
C ILE A 93 -4.47 6.59 -8.07
N PHE A 94 -5.73 6.18 -7.88
CA PHE A 94 -6.33 4.99 -8.50
C PHE A 94 -7.35 5.34 -9.59
N ARG A 95 -7.23 6.51 -10.22
CA ARG A 95 -8.19 6.99 -11.24
C ARG A 95 -8.35 6.06 -12.45
N ASP A 96 -7.35 5.24 -12.73
CA ASP A 96 -7.34 4.21 -13.78
C ASP A 96 -8.00 2.90 -13.36
N LEU A 97 -8.23 2.68 -12.07
CA LEU A 97 -8.85 1.49 -11.47
C LEU A 97 -9.89 1.90 -10.41
N PRO A 98 -10.97 2.61 -10.80
CA PRO A 98 -11.99 3.08 -9.86
C PRO A 98 -12.63 1.95 -9.04
N GLU A 99 -12.76 0.76 -9.62
CA GLU A 99 -13.32 -0.43 -8.96
C GLU A 99 -12.53 -0.86 -7.71
N ALA A 100 -11.23 -0.57 -7.66
CA ALA A 100 -10.40 -0.91 -6.50
C ALA A 100 -10.74 -0.03 -5.28
N ILE A 101 -11.15 1.22 -5.52
CA ILE A 101 -11.56 2.17 -4.46
C ILE A 101 -12.99 1.87 -4.01
N GLU A 102 -13.90 1.57 -4.94
CA GLU A 102 -15.31 1.29 -4.63
C GLU A 102 -15.47 0.12 -3.65
N ASN A 103 -14.62 -0.90 -3.75
CA ASN A 103 -14.62 -2.05 -2.82
C ASN A 103 -14.13 -1.72 -1.39
N THR A 104 -13.68 -0.49 -1.14
CA THR A 104 -13.20 -0.04 0.17
C THR A 104 -14.30 0.65 1.00
N SER A 105 -15.42 1.06 0.37
CA SER A 105 -16.49 1.85 0.99
C SER A 105 -17.58 1.02 1.67
#